data_AF-A0AAN1H5K2-F1
#
_entry.id   AF-A0AAN1H5K2-F1
#
_cell.length_a   1.000
_cell.length_b   1.000
_cell.length_c   1.000
_cell.angle_alpha   90.00
_cell.angle_beta   90.00
_cell.angle_gamma   90.00
#
_symmetry.space_group_name_H-M   'P 1'
#
loop_
_entity.id
_entity.type
_entity.pdbx_description
1 polymer ?
#
loop_
_entity_poly.entity_id
_entity_poly.type
_entity_poly.pdbx_seq_one_letter_code
_entity_poly.pdbx_strand_id
1 'polypeptide(L)' 'MTINHPLLRLAQQKARDARQNGDGAKWMEANEEMKRAAGMPWYRGNSNKRGGEHAMG' A
#
# COMPACT_ATOMS: atom_id res chain seq x y z
N MET A 1 9.67 3.55 10.85
CA MET A 1 8.75 3.25 9.74
C MET A 1 9.58 2.79 8.57
N THR A 2 9.26 1.63 7.99
CA THR A 2 10.06 1.03 6.91
C THR A 2 9.23 1.02 5.63
N ILE A 3 9.75 1.65 4.57
CA ILE A 3 9.12 1.60 3.25
C ILE A 3 9.42 0.25 2.62
N ASN A 4 8.38 -0.45 2.17
CA ASN A 4 8.54 -1.65 1.36
C ASN A 4 8.70 -1.23 -0.11
N HIS A 5 9.95 -0.96 -0.51
CA HIS A 5 10.27 -0.50 -1.87
C HIS A 5 9.80 -1.46 -2.98
N PRO A 6 9.93 -2.79 -2.85
CA PRO A 6 9.37 -3.73 -3.83
C PRO A 6 7.85 -3.59 -4.01
N LEU A 7 7.08 -3.55 -2.91
CA LEU A 7 5.62 -3.39 -2.98
C LEU A 7 5.24 -2.01 -3.52
N LEU A 8 5.98 -0.96 -3.17
CA LEU A 8 5.71 0.39 -3.65
C LEU A 8 5.87 0.46 -5.18
N ARG A 9 6.91 -0.17 -5.72
CA ARG A 9 7.15 -0.24 -7.17
C ARG A 9 6.05 -1.02 -7.90
N LEU A 10 5.56 -2.11 -7.33
CA LEU A 10 4.45 -2.89 -7.89
C LEU A 10 3.15 -2.07 -7.91
N ALA A 11 2.83 -1.38 -6.80
CA ALA A 11 1.65 -0.52 -6.73
C ALA A 11 1.73 0.65 -7.72
N GLN A 12 2.92 1.23 -7.93
CA GLN A 12 3.18 2.23 -8.98
C GLN A 12 2.94 1.70 -10.39
N GLN A 13 3.36 0.47 -10.66
CA GLN A 13 3.09 -0.20 -11.93
C GLN A 13 1.58 -0.34 -12.17
N LYS A 14 0.84 -0.88 -11.19
CA LYS A 14 -0.62 -1.06 -11.26
C LYS A 14 -1.36 0.26 -11.48
N ALA A 15 -0.95 1.34 -10.81
CA ALA A 15 -1.56 2.65 -10.99
C ALA A 15 -1.31 3.23 -12.39
N ARG A 16 -0.12 2.97 -12.96
CA ARG A 16 0.20 3.36 -14.34
C ARG A 16 -0.67 2.61 -15.34
N ASP A 17 -0.81 1.30 -15.18
CA ASP A 17 -1.63 0.46 -16.05
C ASP A 17 -3.11 0.85 -15.95
N ALA A 18 -3.60 1.10 -14.74
CA ALA A 18 -4.97 1.57 -14.51
C ALA A 18 -5.25 2.91 -15.20
N ARG A 19 -4.29 3.85 -15.18
CA ARG A 19 -4.43 5.11 -15.93
C ARG A 19 -4.47 4.90 -17.43
N GLN A 20 -3.64 3.99 -17.96
CA GLN A 20 -3.64 3.68 -19.40
C GLN A 20 -4.96 3.06 -19.85
N ASN A 21 -5.58 2.25 -18.99
CA ASN A 21 -6.87 1.61 -19.27
C ASN A 21 -8.08 2.50 -18.96
N GLY A 22 -7.90 3.67 -18.34
CA GLY A 22 -9.01 4.50 -17.87
C GLY A 22 -9.78 3.89 -16.68
N ASP A 23 -9.21 2.89 -16.00
CA ASP A 23 -9.84 2.14 -14.91
C ASP A 23 -9.65 2.87 -13.57
N GLY A 24 -10.52 3.86 -13.30
CA GLY A 24 -10.46 4.66 -12.07
C GLY A 24 -10.50 3.82 -10.77
N ALA A 25 -11.25 2.71 -10.77
CA ALA A 25 -11.32 1.80 -9.62
C ALA A 25 -9.97 1.10 -9.34
N LYS A 26 -9.31 0.58 -10.37
CA LYS A 26 -7.97 -0.03 -10.24
C LYS A 26 -6.92 0.99 -9.85
N TRP A 27 -7.06 2.23 -10.33
CA TRP A 27 -6.16 3.31 -9.93
C TRP A 27 -6.29 3.62 -8.44
N MET A 28 -7.52 3.63 -7.92
CA MET A 28 -7.78 3.82 -6.50
C MET A 28 -7.17 2.69 -5.66
N GLU A 29 -7.39 1.43 -6.04
CA GLU A 29 -6.80 0.24 -5.38
C GLU A 29 -5.26 0.29 -5.37
N ALA A 30 -4.64 0.58 -6.51
CA ALA A 30 -3.19 0.70 -6.58
C ALA A 30 -2.65 1.83 -5.68
N ASN A 31 -3.39 2.94 -5.58
CA ASN A 31 -3.03 4.05 -4.71
C ASN A 31 -3.19 3.70 -3.22
N GLU A 32 -4.13 2.82 -2.88
CA GLU A 32 -4.26 2.23 -1.55
C GLU A 32 -3.04 1.37 -1.20
N GLU A 33 -2.61 0.52 -2.14
CA GLU A 33 -1.42 -0.31 -1.98
C GLU A 33 -0.14 0.52 -1.83
N MET A 34 0.00 1.62 -2.58
CA MET A 34 1.13 2.55 -2.44
C MET A 34 1.23 3.12 -1.01
N LYS A 35 0.10 3.54 -0.42
CA LYS A 35 0.08 4.12 0.92
C LYS A 35 0.46 3.09 2.00
N ARG A 36 0.04 1.83 1.83
CA ARG A 36 0.48 0.71 2.69
C ARG A 36 1.98 0.45 2.54
N ALA A 37 2.47 0.39 1.30
CA ALA A 37 3.88 0.12 1.01
C ALA A 37 4.81 1.25 1.47
N ALA A 38 4.34 2.50 1.44
CA ALA A 38 5.05 3.66 1.97
C ALA A 38 5.13 3.67 3.52
N GLY A 39 4.47 2.73 4.19
CA GLY A 39 4.50 2.64 5.65
C GLY A 39 3.80 3.82 6.34
N MET A 40 2.80 4.43 5.69
CA MET A 40 2.07 5.57 6.25
C MET A 40 1.26 5.14 7.49
N PRO A 41 1.60 5.62 8.70
CA PRO A 41 1.07 5.11 9.97
C PRO A 41 -0.43 5.39 10.18
N TRP A 42 -0.96 6.40 9.50
CA TRP A 42 -2.39 6.76 9.50
C TRP A 42 -3.19 5.98 8.44
N TYR A 43 -2.52 5.34 7.48
CA TYR A 43 -3.17 4.54 6.45
C TYR A 43 -3.44 3.12 6.97
N ARG A 44 -4.24 3.03 8.03
CA ARG A 44 -4.73 1.77 8.57
C ARG A 44 -5.98 1.35 7.78
N GLY A 45 -5.78 0.77 6.61
CA GLY A 45 -6.87 0.08 5.90
C GLY A 45 -7.30 -1.16 6.69
N ASN A 46 -8.20 -1.01 7.66
CA ASN A 46 -8.84 -2.06 8.45
C ASN A 46 -7.97 -3.26 8.91
N SER A 47 -6.66 -3.07 9.10
CA SER A 47 -5.74 -4.08 9.63
C SER A 47 -5.81 -4.15 11.16
N ASN A 48 -7.00 -4.40 11.72
CA ASN A 48 -7.15 -4.86 13.10
C ASN A 48 -7.14 -6.40 13.19
N LYS A 49 -6.36 -7.09 12.36
CA LYS A 49 -6.16 -8.53 12.50
C LYS A 49 -4.67 -8.86 12.52
N ARG A 50 -4.22 -9.31 13.70
CA ARG A 50 -2.88 -9.81 14.10
C ARG A 50 -1.94 -8.66 14.50
N GLY A 51 -1.69 -8.34 15.77
CA GLY A 51 -1.67 -9.16 16.98
C GLY A 51 -0.30 -9.85 17.10
N GLY A 52 0.57 -9.34 17.99
CA GLY A 52 1.92 -9.87 18.27
C GLY A 52 2.94 -9.53 17.18
N GLU A 53 4.21 -9.20 17.39
CA GLU A 53 5.14 -9.41 18.49
C GLU A 53 6.27 -8.35 18.37
N HIS A 54 7.06 -8.17 19.44
CA HIS A 54 8.35 -7.48 19.49
C HIS A 54 8.38 -5.94 19.36
N ALA A 55 7.99 -5.26 20.45
CA ALA A 55 8.71 -4.05 20.88
C ALA A 55 9.58 -4.46 22.08
N MET A 56 10.84 -4.82 21.81
CA MET A 56 11.83 -5.15 22.85
C MET A 56 12.29 -3.88 23.55
N GLY A 57 12.41 -3.97 24.88
CA GLY A 57 13.17 -3.04 25.70
C GLY A 57 14.67 -3.33 25.67
#